data_AF-A0A965BQS5-F1
#
_entry.id   AF-A0A965BQS5-F1
#
_cell.length_a   1.000
_cell.length_b   1.000
_cell.length_c   1.000
_cell.angle_alpha   90.00
_cell.angle_beta   90.00
_cell.angle_gamma   90.00
#
_symmetry.space_group_name_H-M   'P 1'
#
loop_
_entity.id
_entity.type
_entity.pdbx_description
1 polymer ?
#
loop_
_entity_poly.entity_id
_entity_poly.type
_entity_poly.pdbx_seq_one_letter_code
_entity_poly.pdbx_strand_id
1 'polypeptide(L)'
;MNSHHSSVCGLLLSFLIVCPGAAWSQQQWRNLQSDWLFEVMPQAISFSQKSGSPPVIRAFSDPEQEQLIGLVFTTPDIPPEEVGFSGPLHLLVGMDLEGVLTGTKVLYYTESYRSFRGDFVEDAGFTQQLRNKSIADAFRLGTDIDTISRATITSWALTRGVRNAARRVAEAYLINSEFSQTARSEISALETFAQLDWSGLIDAGLVRQFSTQLAERAKLDIAVAYMGHGRLGDMLIGSRAYSNLERTLSEQAVEGNLLLLGLRGSTARLQQKRLALIQNETLFRPDQGNILFAGTGEDGKIA
;
A
#
# COMPACT_ATOMS: atom_id res chain seq x y z
N MET A 1 4.60 70.19 -43.79
CA MET A 1 4.77 69.79 -42.38
C MET A 1 3.91 68.56 -42.17
N ASN A 2 4.56 67.40 -41.99
CA ASN A 2 4.08 66.11 -41.49
C ASN A 2 4.81 64.97 -42.22
N SER A 3 5.88 64.54 -41.57
CA SER A 3 6.72 63.39 -41.87
C SER A 3 6.00 62.08 -41.50
N HIS A 4 6.06 61.10 -42.39
CA HIS A 4 5.72 59.72 -42.06
C HIS A 4 6.93 59.04 -41.42
N HIS A 5 6.83 58.70 -40.13
CA HIS A 5 7.75 57.78 -39.45
C HIS A 5 7.15 56.37 -39.50
N SER A 6 7.81 55.47 -40.21
CA SER A 6 7.59 54.03 -40.20
C SER A 6 8.23 53.43 -38.94
N SER A 7 7.42 52.86 -38.05
CA SER A 7 7.87 52.16 -36.84
C SER A 7 7.99 50.67 -37.14
N VAL A 8 9.21 50.14 -37.12
CA VAL A 8 9.50 48.71 -37.25
C VAL A 8 9.27 48.06 -35.88
N CYS A 9 8.22 47.24 -35.77
CA CYS A 9 7.90 46.48 -34.58
C CYS A 9 8.76 45.21 -34.55
N GLY A 10 9.79 45.19 -33.69
CA GLY A 10 10.62 44.02 -33.44
C GLY A 10 9.87 42.96 -32.63
N LEU A 11 9.59 41.82 -33.25
CA LEU A 11 9.00 40.64 -32.60
C LEU A 11 10.12 39.86 -31.89
N LEU A 12 10.22 40.03 -30.57
CA LEU A 12 11.04 39.18 -29.68
C LEU A 12 10.32 37.84 -29.47
N LEU A 13 10.73 36.83 -30.24
CA LEU A 13 10.35 35.43 -29.98
C LEU A 13 11.10 34.92 -28.76
N SER A 14 10.40 34.83 -27.63
CA SER A 14 10.85 34.13 -26.43
C SER A 14 10.74 32.63 -26.67
N PHE A 15 11.89 31.96 -26.81
CA PHE A 15 11.97 30.50 -26.82
C PHE A 15 11.71 30.00 -25.40
N LEU A 16 10.48 29.54 -25.15
CA LEU A 16 10.08 28.82 -23.95
C LEU A 16 10.79 27.46 -23.99
N ILE A 17 11.93 27.35 -23.31
CA ILE A 17 12.62 26.08 -23.10
C ILE A 17 11.75 25.25 -22.16
N VAL A 18 10.87 24.43 -22.73
CA VAL A 18 10.13 23.40 -22.01
C VAL A 18 11.13 22.30 -21.66
N CYS A 19 11.54 22.22 -20.38
CA CYS A 19 12.33 21.11 -19.86
C CYS A 19 11.55 19.78 -20.00
N PRO A 20 11.93 18.86 -20.90
CA PRO A 20 11.16 17.63 -21.14
C PRO A 20 11.28 16.62 -19.99
N GLY A 21 12.26 16.78 -19.10
CA GLY A 21 12.67 15.73 -18.15
C GLY A 21 11.61 15.31 -17.12
N ALA A 22 10.71 16.21 -16.72
CA ALA A 22 9.71 15.90 -15.69
C ALA A 22 8.56 15.01 -16.21
N ALA A 23 8.16 15.17 -17.47
CA ALA A 23 7.09 14.38 -18.07
C ALA A 23 7.54 12.96 -18.41
N TRP A 24 8.80 12.79 -18.80
CA TRP A 24 9.37 11.49 -19.16
C TRP A 24 9.63 10.60 -17.93
N SER A 25 10.01 11.17 -16.78
CA SER A 25 10.28 10.40 -15.56
C SER A 25 9.02 9.76 -14.98
N GLN A 26 7.88 10.46 -15.01
CA GLN A 26 6.57 9.92 -14.58
C GLN A 26 6.07 8.77 -15.46
N GLN A 27 6.58 8.63 -16.70
CA GLN A 27 6.17 7.62 -17.66
C GLN A 27 7.12 6.42 -17.74
N GLN A 28 8.18 6.35 -16.93
CA GLN A 28 9.17 5.27 -16.99
C GLN A 28 8.55 3.88 -16.79
N TRP A 29 7.47 3.75 -16.01
CA TRP A 29 6.75 2.50 -15.82
C TRP A 29 6.05 1.97 -17.09
N ARG A 30 5.83 2.85 -18.09
CA ARG A 30 5.32 2.48 -19.43
C ARG A 30 6.44 2.07 -20.38
N ASN A 31 7.65 2.59 -20.20
CA ASN A 31 8.80 2.39 -21.08
C ASN A 31 9.98 1.85 -20.25
N LEU A 32 9.88 0.59 -19.85
CA LEU A 32 10.90 -0.07 -19.02
C LEU A 32 12.17 -0.35 -19.82
N GLN A 33 13.34 -0.07 -19.23
CA GLN A 33 14.63 -0.43 -19.80
C GLN A 33 14.93 -1.91 -19.52
N SER A 34 15.55 -2.60 -20.49
CA SER A 34 15.87 -4.03 -20.35
C SER A 34 16.75 -4.32 -19.13
N ASP A 35 17.75 -3.48 -18.87
CA ASP A 35 18.66 -3.65 -17.73
C ASP A 35 17.93 -3.66 -16.37
N TRP A 36 16.84 -2.90 -16.26
CA TRP A 36 16.03 -2.86 -15.04
C TRP A 36 15.27 -4.17 -14.79
N LEU A 37 14.90 -4.89 -15.86
CA LEU A 37 14.25 -6.19 -15.75
C LEU A 37 15.22 -7.22 -15.17
N PHE A 38 16.48 -7.22 -15.62
CA PHE A 38 17.53 -8.08 -15.07
C PHE A 38 17.91 -7.71 -13.64
N GLU A 39 17.82 -6.43 -13.24
CA GLU A 39 18.07 -5.99 -11.86
C GLU A 39 17.08 -6.63 -10.86
N VAL A 40 15.80 -6.72 -11.25
CA VAL A 40 14.74 -7.31 -10.41
C VAL A 40 14.58 -8.82 -10.60
N MET A 41 14.98 -9.37 -11.76
CA MET A 41 14.97 -10.80 -12.07
C MET A 41 16.33 -11.26 -12.63
N PRO A 42 17.38 -11.34 -11.79
CA PRO A 42 18.75 -11.60 -12.25
C PRO A 42 18.97 -13.01 -12.81
N GLN A 43 18.10 -13.96 -12.50
CA GLN A 43 18.17 -15.34 -13.01
C GLN A 43 17.48 -15.51 -14.37
N ALA A 44 16.85 -14.45 -14.90
CA ALA A 44 16.20 -14.50 -16.20
C ALA A 44 17.22 -14.35 -17.33
N ILE A 45 16.95 -15.03 -18.45
CA ILE A 45 17.69 -14.90 -19.70
C ILE A 45 16.84 -14.14 -20.74
N SER A 46 15.51 -14.20 -20.64
CA SER A 46 14.60 -13.47 -21.52
C SER A 46 13.31 -13.02 -20.82
N PHE A 47 12.60 -12.07 -21.43
CA PHE A 47 11.38 -11.48 -20.92
C PHE A 47 10.29 -11.39 -21.99
N SER A 48 9.03 -11.61 -21.63
CA SER A 48 7.89 -11.38 -22.51
C SER A 48 7.56 -9.90 -22.67
N GLN A 49 6.67 -9.57 -23.59
CA GLN A 49 5.96 -8.28 -23.53
C GLN A 49 5.00 -8.23 -22.33
N LYS A 50 4.74 -7.02 -21.82
CA LYS A 50 3.78 -6.77 -20.75
C LYS A 50 2.37 -7.14 -21.23
N SER A 51 1.68 -8.03 -20.52
CA SER A 51 0.39 -8.59 -20.91
C SER A 51 -0.43 -9.10 -19.72
N GLY A 52 -1.71 -9.40 -19.96
CA GLY A 52 -2.61 -9.99 -18.96
C GLY A 52 -3.31 -8.97 -18.05
N SER A 53 -4.03 -9.47 -17.04
CA SER A 53 -4.75 -8.65 -16.05
C SER A 53 -4.62 -9.29 -14.65
N PRO A 54 -3.92 -8.65 -13.69
CA PRO A 54 -3.15 -7.42 -13.85
C PRO A 54 -1.98 -7.56 -14.87
N PRO A 55 -1.47 -6.45 -15.44
CA PRO A 55 -0.39 -6.48 -16.43
C PRO A 55 0.92 -6.99 -15.83
N VAL A 56 1.53 -8.00 -16.45
CA VAL A 56 2.83 -8.58 -16.04
C VAL A 56 3.74 -8.84 -17.24
N ILE A 57 5.04 -8.81 -16.99
CA ILE A 57 6.10 -9.31 -17.86
C ILE A 57 6.53 -10.65 -17.29
N ARG A 58 6.59 -11.68 -18.13
CA ARG A 58 7.05 -13.03 -17.74
C ARG A 58 8.56 -13.12 -17.92
N ALA A 59 9.25 -13.72 -16.97
CA ALA A 59 10.69 -13.93 -16.99
C ALA A 59 11.00 -15.42 -17.20
N PHE A 60 11.93 -15.74 -18.10
CA PHE A 60 12.28 -17.11 -18.48
C PHE A 60 13.77 -17.40 -18.25
N SER A 61 14.10 -18.63 -17.88
CA SER A 61 15.49 -19.08 -17.63
C SER A 61 16.16 -19.74 -18.83
N ASP A 62 15.45 -19.93 -19.93
CA ASP A 62 15.99 -20.52 -21.17
C ASP A 62 15.42 -19.74 -22.38
N PRO A 63 16.25 -19.37 -23.37
CA PRO A 63 15.80 -18.69 -24.59
C PRO A 63 15.00 -19.58 -25.56
N GLU A 64 15.13 -20.90 -25.49
CA GLU A 64 14.44 -21.87 -26.35
C GLU A 64 13.34 -22.65 -25.61
N GLN A 65 13.49 -22.85 -24.30
CA GLN A 65 12.46 -23.46 -23.45
C GLN A 65 11.79 -22.40 -22.59
N GLU A 66 10.48 -22.24 -22.74
CA GLU A 66 9.62 -21.28 -22.03
C GLU A 66 9.51 -21.57 -20.51
N GLN A 67 10.58 -22.01 -19.84
CA GLN A 67 10.59 -22.23 -18.41
C GLN A 67 10.46 -20.89 -17.68
N LEU A 68 9.21 -20.57 -17.37
CA LEU A 68 8.82 -19.44 -16.54
C LEU A 68 9.46 -19.59 -15.17
N ILE A 69 10.16 -18.56 -14.73
CA ILE A 69 10.79 -18.51 -13.39
C ILE A 69 10.23 -17.40 -12.52
N GLY A 70 9.41 -16.51 -13.08
CA GLY A 70 8.77 -15.46 -12.30
C GLY A 70 8.10 -14.40 -13.15
N LEU A 71 7.63 -13.38 -12.45
CA LEU A 71 6.82 -12.29 -12.97
C LEU A 71 7.45 -10.95 -12.57
N VAL A 72 7.38 -10.01 -13.50
CA VAL A 72 7.79 -8.61 -13.29
C VAL A 72 6.60 -7.71 -13.54
N PHE A 73 6.36 -6.75 -12.66
CA PHE A 73 5.23 -5.82 -12.77
C PHE A 73 5.59 -4.47 -12.16
N THR A 74 4.77 -3.46 -12.46
CA THR A 74 4.96 -2.11 -11.93
C THR A 74 3.79 -1.70 -11.06
N THR A 75 4.05 -1.10 -9.90
CA THR A 75 2.99 -0.71 -8.95
C THR A 75 1.87 0.17 -9.55
N PRO A 76 2.11 1.08 -10.52
CA PRO A 76 1.03 1.88 -11.13
C PRO A 76 0.03 1.05 -11.96
N ASP A 77 0.44 -0.12 -12.45
CA ASP A 77 -0.47 -1.03 -13.17
C ASP A 77 -1.42 -1.78 -12.21
N ILE A 78 -1.17 -1.68 -10.91
CA ILE A 78 -1.78 -2.51 -9.87
C ILE A 78 -2.46 -1.61 -8.83
N PRO A 79 -3.57 -0.92 -9.18
CA PRO A 79 -4.21 0.02 -8.26
C PRO A 79 -4.75 -0.66 -6.98
N PRO A 80 -4.89 0.06 -5.86
CA PRO A 80 -4.59 1.49 -5.69
C PRO A 80 -3.08 1.78 -5.60
N GLU A 81 -2.67 2.93 -6.11
CA GLU A 81 -1.29 3.42 -5.97
C GLU A 81 -1.07 3.98 -4.56
N GLU A 82 0.06 3.63 -3.94
CA GLU A 82 0.47 4.21 -2.67
C GLU A 82 1.19 5.54 -2.90
N VAL A 83 0.88 6.52 -2.03
CA VAL A 83 1.39 7.88 -2.12
C VAL A 83 2.36 8.12 -0.96
N GLY A 84 3.58 8.52 -1.30
CA GLY A 84 4.60 8.96 -0.34
C GLY A 84 4.25 10.31 0.29
N PHE A 85 5.25 10.98 0.88
CA PHE A 85 5.01 12.27 1.54
C PHE A 85 4.64 13.37 0.53
N SER A 86 5.27 13.38 -0.65
CA SER A 86 5.06 14.44 -1.64
C SER A 86 4.37 13.99 -2.94
N GLY A 87 4.11 12.69 -3.15
CA GLY A 87 3.51 12.20 -4.38
C GLY A 87 3.58 10.68 -4.56
N PRO A 88 3.12 10.17 -5.72
CA PRO A 88 3.09 8.73 -5.99
C PRO A 88 4.50 8.14 -6.10
N LEU A 89 4.59 6.85 -5.76
CA LEU A 89 5.82 6.06 -5.82
C LEU A 89 5.63 4.92 -6.82
N HIS A 90 6.38 4.95 -7.92
CA HIS A 90 6.32 3.92 -8.95
C HIS A 90 7.53 3.00 -8.79
N LEU A 91 7.26 1.70 -8.60
CA LEU A 91 8.28 0.68 -8.47
C LEU A 91 8.12 -0.37 -9.57
N LEU A 92 9.24 -0.96 -9.95
CA LEU A 92 9.33 -2.22 -10.68
C LEU A 92 9.62 -3.33 -9.66
N VAL A 93 8.87 -4.42 -9.72
CA VAL A 93 8.96 -5.52 -8.77
C VAL A 93 9.13 -6.82 -9.54
N GLY A 94 10.13 -7.61 -9.15
CA GLY A 94 10.31 -9.00 -9.58
C GLY A 94 9.87 -9.95 -8.47
N MET A 95 9.21 -11.04 -8.86
CA MET A 95 8.70 -12.06 -7.95
C MET A 95 8.81 -13.43 -8.62
N ASP A 96 9.28 -14.44 -7.89
CA ASP A 96 9.31 -15.81 -8.37
C ASP A 96 7.92 -16.50 -8.32
N LEU A 97 7.87 -17.77 -8.69
CA LEU A 97 6.61 -18.53 -8.73
C LEU A 97 6.12 -18.99 -7.36
N GLU A 98 6.98 -18.90 -6.35
CA GLU A 98 6.72 -19.21 -4.96
C GLU A 98 6.21 -17.99 -4.18
N GLY A 99 6.16 -16.81 -4.81
CA GLY A 99 5.72 -15.56 -4.18
C GLY A 99 6.82 -14.91 -3.34
N VAL A 100 8.09 -15.17 -3.63
CA VAL A 100 9.22 -14.50 -3.01
C VAL A 100 9.67 -13.35 -3.92
N LEU A 101 9.90 -12.19 -3.31
CA LEU A 101 10.39 -11.01 -4.03
C LEU A 101 11.85 -11.21 -4.43
N THR A 102 12.12 -11.27 -5.73
CA THR A 102 13.48 -11.46 -6.27
C THR A 102 14.25 -10.14 -6.34
N GLY A 103 13.56 -9.01 -6.45
CA GLY A 103 14.16 -7.68 -6.46
C GLY A 103 13.13 -6.57 -6.67
N THR A 104 13.49 -5.35 -6.26
CA THR A 104 12.66 -4.16 -6.45
C THR A 104 13.51 -3.00 -6.93
N LYS A 105 12.95 -2.14 -7.78
CA LYS A 105 13.60 -0.94 -8.28
C LYS A 105 12.65 0.23 -8.24
N VAL A 106 13.10 1.37 -7.72
CA VAL A 106 12.34 2.62 -7.79
C VAL A 106 12.47 3.21 -9.18
N LEU A 107 11.34 3.35 -9.88
CA LEU A 107 11.28 3.99 -11.19
C LEU A 107 11.06 5.49 -11.06
N TYR A 108 10.14 5.88 -10.19
CA TYR A 108 9.78 7.27 -10.02
C TYR A 108 9.31 7.53 -8.61
N TYR A 109 9.76 8.65 -8.05
CA TYR A 109 9.16 9.21 -6.85
C TYR A 109 9.37 10.72 -6.81
N THR A 110 8.38 11.41 -6.27
CA THR A 110 8.51 12.82 -5.91
C THR A 110 8.58 12.92 -4.41
N GLU A 111 9.71 13.41 -3.91
CA GLU A 111 9.86 13.76 -2.51
C GLU A 111 10.57 15.09 -2.34
N SER A 112 10.01 15.98 -1.53
CA SER A 112 10.57 17.30 -1.21
C SER A 112 12.02 17.20 -0.74
N TYR A 113 12.36 16.15 0.01
CA TYR A 113 13.70 15.87 0.50
C TYR A 113 14.72 15.49 -0.58
N ARG A 114 14.28 15.02 -1.75
CA ARG A 114 15.18 14.64 -2.85
C ARG A 114 16.03 15.82 -3.35
N SER A 115 15.48 17.03 -3.28
CA SER A 115 16.16 18.27 -3.70
C SER A 115 17.44 18.58 -2.94
N PHE A 116 17.57 18.11 -1.70
CA PHE A 116 18.74 18.37 -0.85
C PHE A 116 19.40 17.12 -0.26
N ARG A 117 18.75 15.95 -0.31
CA ARG A 117 19.33 14.66 0.14
C ARG A 117 19.74 13.71 -0.99
N GLY A 118 19.46 14.05 -2.26
CA GLY A 118 19.69 13.12 -3.36
C GLY A 118 18.72 11.95 -3.34
N ASP A 119 19.14 10.80 -3.88
CA ASP A 119 18.30 9.60 -3.96
C ASP A 119 18.35 8.80 -2.64
N PHE A 120 17.78 9.39 -1.59
CA PHE A 120 17.88 8.85 -0.23
C PHE A 120 17.25 7.46 -0.05
N VAL A 121 16.38 7.04 -0.98
CA VAL A 121 15.77 5.69 -0.96
C VAL A 121 16.80 4.66 -1.38
N GLU A 122 17.50 4.91 -2.48
CA GLU A 122 18.56 4.03 -2.98
C GLU A 122 19.79 4.10 -2.07
N ASP A 123 20.19 5.30 -1.62
CA ASP A 123 21.33 5.49 -0.72
C ASP A 123 21.15 4.77 0.63
N ALA A 124 19.90 4.64 1.10
CA ALA A 124 19.56 3.93 2.32
C ALA A 124 19.52 2.41 2.15
N GLY A 125 19.69 1.89 0.93
CA GLY A 125 19.59 0.47 0.66
C GLY A 125 18.18 -0.09 0.90
N PHE A 126 17.13 0.71 0.73
CA PHE A 126 15.78 0.33 1.13
C PHE A 126 15.21 -0.82 0.30
N THR A 127 15.36 -0.76 -1.03
CA THR A 127 14.86 -1.77 -1.97
C THR A 127 15.52 -3.14 -1.77
N GLN A 128 16.78 -3.15 -1.32
CA GLN A 128 17.55 -4.36 -1.04
C GLN A 128 16.96 -5.14 0.14
N GLN A 129 16.35 -4.46 1.13
CA GLN A 129 15.69 -5.12 2.26
C GLN A 129 14.48 -5.95 1.83
N LEU A 130 13.83 -5.61 0.72
CA LEU A 130 12.66 -6.35 0.21
C LEU A 130 13.04 -7.65 -0.50
N ARG A 131 14.31 -7.82 -0.87
CA ARG A 131 14.79 -9.02 -1.58
C ARG A 131 14.66 -10.25 -0.68
N ASN A 132 14.26 -11.37 -1.28
CA ASN A 132 14.05 -12.67 -0.64
C ASN A 132 12.95 -12.70 0.44
N LYS A 133 12.13 -11.66 0.55
CA LYS A 133 10.96 -11.67 1.44
C LYS A 133 9.77 -12.34 0.76
N SER A 134 9.01 -13.12 1.51
CA SER A 134 7.77 -13.71 1.00
C SER A 134 6.66 -12.67 1.03
N ILE A 135 5.83 -12.63 0.00
CA ILE A 135 4.64 -11.78 0.01
C ILE A 135 3.61 -12.22 1.08
N ALA A 136 3.75 -13.42 1.64
CA ALA A 136 2.97 -13.87 2.79
C ALA A 136 3.32 -13.11 4.08
N ASP A 137 4.53 -12.53 4.15
CA ASP A 137 5.01 -11.82 5.34
C ASP A 137 4.24 -10.51 5.59
N ALA A 138 4.39 -9.99 6.81
CA ALA A 138 3.68 -8.80 7.28
C ALA A 138 4.31 -7.47 6.81
N PHE A 139 5.62 -7.45 6.55
CA PHE A 139 6.38 -6.25 6.15
C PHE A 139 6.18 -5.07 7.12
N ARG A 140 6.26 -5.34 8.43
CA ARG A 140 6.15 -4.31 9.46
C ARG A 140 7.37 -3.41 9.43
N LEU A 141 7.14 -2.10 9.33
CA LEU A 141 8.21 -1.12 9.46
C LEU A 141 8.76 -1.09 10.89
N GLY A 142 10.08 -0.96 11.02
CA GLY A 142 10.78 -0.97 12.31
C GLY A 142 10.98 -2.36 12.92
N THR A 143 10.30 -3.38 12.39
CA THR A 143 10.43 -4.78 12.83
C THR A 143 10.99 -5.66 11.72
N ASP A 144 10.30 -5.72 10.57
CA ASP A 144 10.66 -6.57 9.42
C ASP A 144 11.48 -5.80 8.38
N ILE A 145 11.29 -4.47 8.29
CA ILE A 145 11.93 -3.56 7.33
C ILE A 145 12.32 -2.28 8.08
N ASP A 146 13.59 -1.89 7.98
CA ASP A 146 14.10 -0.67 8.59
C ASP A 146 13.55 0.57 7.89
N THR A 147 13.04 1.52 8.68
CA THR A 147 12.56 2.80 8.17
C THR A 147 13.71 3.73 7.80
N ILE A 148 13.54 4.51 6.73
CA ILE A 148 14.45 5.61 6.43
C ILE A 148 14.22 6.74 7.44
N SER A 149 15.29 7.15 8.13
CA SER A 149 15.22 8.23 9.11
C SER A 149 14.63 9.51 8.51
N ARG A 150 13.57 10.01 9.16
CA ARG A 150 12.78 11.19 8.75
C ARG A 150 12.05 11.05 7.40
N ALA A 151 11.89 9.83 6.90
CA ALA A 151 11.11 9.52 5.70
C ALA A 151 10.19 8.31 5.93
N THR A 152 9.50 8.31 7.09
CA THR A 152 8.63 7.21 7.52
C THR A 152 7.44 7.02 6.57
N ILE A 153 6.79 8.11 6.12
CA ILE A 153 5.68 8.03 5.16
C ILE A 153 6.16 7.41 3.84
N THR A 154 7.31 7.84 3.33
CA THR A 154 7.91 7.28 2.11
C THR A 154 8.23 5.79 2.30
N SER A 155 8.86 5.43 3.42
CA SER A 155 9.18 4.01 3.75
C SER A 155 7.92 3.15 3.80
N TRP A 156 6.84 3.68 4.37
CA TRP A 156 5.54 3.02 4.47
C TRP A 156 4.92 2.80 3.10
N ALA A 157 4.88 3.84 2.26
CA ALA A 157 4.28 3.78 0.94
C ALA A 157 5.05 2.83 0.00
N LEU A 158 6.40 2.83 0.05
CA LEU A 158 7.21 1.87 -0.71
C LEU A 158 6.87 0.42 -0.30
N THR A 159 6.88 0.15 1.00
CA THR A 159 6.64 -1.19 1.56
C THR A 159 5.26 -1.71 1.23
N ARG A 160 4.23 -0.91 1.53
CA ARG A 160 2.83 -1.26 1.29
C ARG A 160 2.55 -1.41 -0.21
N GLY A 161 3.11 -0.53 -1.04
CA GLY A 161 2.94 -0.56 -2.49
C GLY A 161 3.48 -1.85 -3.10
N VAL A 162 4.70 -2.27 -2.73
CA VAL A 162 5.26 -3.55 -3.18
C VAL A 162 4.43 -4.72 -2.69
N ARG A 163 4.10 -4.77 -1.39
CA ARG A 163 3.37 -5.89 -0.79
C ARG A 163 1.99 -6.09 -1.43
N ASN A 164 1.21 -5.02 -1.55
CA ASN A 164 -0.15 -5.08 -2.08
C ASN A 164 -0.13 -5.43 -3.57
N ALA A 165 0.76 -4.81 -4.36
CA ALA A 165 0.87 -5.11 -5.78
C ALA A 165 1.27 -6.57 -6.02
N ALA A 166 2.27 -7.08 -5.29
CA ALA A 166 2.76 -8.44 -5.44
C ALA A 166 1.69 -9.49 -5.08
N ARG A 167 0.93 -9.26 -4.00
CA ARG A 167 -0.20 -10.13 -3.63
C ARG A 167 -1.27 -10.18 -4.70
N ARG A 168 -1.67 -9.03 -5.26
CA ARG A 168 -2.67 -8.99 -6.35
C ARG A 168 -2.20 -9.70 -7.62
N VAL A 169 -0.92 -9.62 -7.93
CA VAL A 169 -0.33 -10.38 -9.05
C VAL A 169 -0.31 -11.87 -8.74
N ALA A 170 0.13 -12.25 -7.54
CA ALA A 170 0.19 -13.65 -7.15
C ALA A 170 -1.20 -14.31 -7.11
N GLU A 171 -2.23 -13.59 -6.66
CA GLU A 171 -3.63 -14.02 -6.71
C GLU A 171 -4.09 -14.40 -8.12
N ALA A 172 -3.70 -13.59 -9.13
CA ALA A 172 -4.12 -13.81 -10.50
C ALA A 172 -3.30 -14.89 -11.24
N TYR A 173 -2.02 -15.07 -10.88
CA TYR A 173 -1.09 -15.88 -11.68
C TYR A 173 -0.47 -17.07 -10.97
N LEU A 174 -0.31 -17.03 -9.64
CA LEU A 174 0.34 -18.08 -8.85
C LEU A 174 -0.71 -19.02 -8.24
N ILE A 175 -1.62 -19.52 -9.07
CA ILE A 175 -2.75 -20.32 -8.58
C ILE A 175 -2.28 -21.68 -8.02
N ASN A 176 -1.11 -22.22 -8.38
CA ASN A 176 -0.70 -23.57 -7.96
C ASN A 176 0.55 -23.62 -7.05
N SER A 177 1.00 -22.49 -6.51
CA SER A 177 2.18 -22.43 -5.64
C SER A 177 1.87 -22.72 -4.17
N GLU A 178 2.90 -22.92 -3.34
CA GLU A 178 2.77 -23.00 -1.87
C GLU A 178 2.18 -21.70 -1.29
N PHE A 179 2.60 -20.54 -1.83
CA PHE A 179 1.92 -19.26 -1.56
C PHE A 179 0.43 -19.38 -1.83
N SER A 180 0.03 -19.97 -2.96
CA SER A 180 -1.39 -20.20 -3.25
C SER A 180 -2.09 -21.04 -2.20
N GLN A 181 -1.46 -21.99 -1.52
CA GLN A 181 -2.18 -22.82 -0.54
C GLN A 181 -2.57 -22.01 0.69
N THR A 182 -1.62 -21.31 1.29
CA THR A 182 -1.87 -20.43 2.45
C THR A 182 -2.68 -19.21 2.03
N ALA A 183 -2.30 -18.55 0.93
CA ALA A 183 -3.02 -17.41 0.41
C ALA A 183 -4.42 -17.80 -0.04
N ARG A 184 -4.68 -18.95 -0.69
CA ARG A 184 -6.07 -19.37 -1.04
C ARG A 184 -6.93 -19.49 0.20
N SER A 185 -6.41 -20.00 1.32
CA SER A 185 -7.20 -20.07 2.56
C SER A 185 -7.56 -18.67 3.07
N GLU A 186 -6.60 -17.74 3.04
CA GLU A 186 -6.78 -16.35 3.45
C GLU A 186 -7.67 -15.57 2.46
N ILE A 187 -7.43 -15.68 1.16
CA ILE A 187 -8.19 -15.12 0.04
C ILE A 187 -9.61 -15.64 0.08
N SER A 188 -9.82 -16.95 0.18
CA SER A 188 -11.16 -17.53 0.25
C SER A 188 -11.91 -17.05 1.49
N ALA A 189 -11.24 -16.94 2.64
CA ALA A 189 -11.83 -16.32 3.82
C ALA A 189 -12.20 -14.85 3.57
N LEU A 190 -11.31 -14.07 2.96
CA LEU A 190 -11.51 -12.65 2.68
C LEU A 190 -12.58 -12.40 1.60
N GLU A 191 -12.68 -13.25 0.59
CA GLU A 191 -13.75 -13.24 -0.41
C GLU A 191 -15.10 -13.57 0.23
N THR A 192 -15.12 -14.58 1.11
CA THR A 192 -16.32 -14.91 1.89
C THR A 192 -16.76 -13.72 2.72
N PHE A 193 -15.83 -13.06 3.42
CA PHE A 193 -16.14 -11.89 4.24
C PHE A 193 -16.54 -10.68 3.39
N ALA A 194 -15.96 -10.51 2.20
CA ALA A 194 -16.30 -9.43 1.28
C ALA A 194 -17.76 -9.53 0.78
N GLN A 195 -18.34 -10.73 0.74
CA GLN A 195 -19.74 -10.95 0.38
C GLN A 195 -20.72 -10.63 1.52
N LEU A 196 -20.26 -10.59 2.77
CA LEU A 196 -21.11 -10.29 3.93
C LEU A 196 -21.33 -8.78 4.05
N ASP A 197 -22.56 -8.38 4.36
CA ASP A 197 -22.83 -7.03 4.85
C ASP A 197 -22.53 -6.93 6.35
N TRP A 198 -22.71 -5.74 6.94
CA TRP A 198 -22.43 -5.54 8.36
C TRP A 198 -23.19 -6.51 9.28
N SER A 199 -24.43 -6.85 8.93
CA SER A 199 -25.23 -7.82 9.70
C SER A 199 -24.67 -9.23 9.59
N GLY A 200 -24.31 -9.66 8.38
CA GLY A 200 -23.66 -10.94 8.13
C GLY A 200 -22.32 -11.07 8.85
N LEU A 201 -21.54 -9.99 8.96
CA LEU A 201 -20.28 -9.99 9.73
C LEU A 201 -20.51 -10.20 11.23
N ILE A 202 -21.63 -9.72 11.79
CA ILE A 202 -22.01 -9.95 13.18
C ILE A 202 -22.44 -11.41 13.36
N ASP A 203 -23.31 -11.92 12.48
CA ASP A 203 -23.82 -13.29 12.55
C ASP A 203 -22.70 -14.33 12.38
N ALA A 204 -21.71 -14.05 11.54
CA ALA A 204 -20.50 -14.86 11.38
C ALA A 204 -19.52 -14.74 12.57
N GLY A 205 -19.79 -13.87 13.54
CA GLY A 205 -18.96 -13.65 14.73
C GLY A 205 -17.66 -12.87 14.47
N LEU A 206 -17.51 -12.29 13.27
CA LEU A 206 -16.35 -11.47 12.87
C LEU A 206 -16.42 -10.08 13.50
N VAL A 207 -17.62 -9.60 13.77
CA VAL A 207 -17.91 -8.40 14.55
C VAL A 207 -18.59 -8.81 15.84
N ARG A 208 -18.02 -8.43 16.98
CA ARG A 208 -18.61 -8.68 18.30
C ARG A 208 -19.32 -7.43 18.78
N GLN A 209 -20.59 -7.58 19.17
CA GLN A 209 -21.37 -6.48 19.74
C GLN A 209 -21.51 -6.62 21.25
N PHE A 210 -21.39 -5.49 21.93
CA PHE A 210 -21.62 -5.33 23.35
C PHE A 210 -22.61 -4.19 23.55
N SER A 211 -23.56 -4.38 24.45
CA SER A 211 -24.55 -3.35 24.81
C SER A 211 -24.46 -3.07 26.30
N THR A 212 -24.52 -1.80 26.67
CA THR A 212 -24.59 -1.38 28.07
C THR A 212 -25.57 -0.24 28.28
N GLN A 213 -26.23 -0.23 29.44
CA GLN A 213 -27.12 0.84 29.85
C GLN A 213 -26.34 1.83 30.73
N LEU A 214 -26.19 3.08 30.27
CA LEU A 214 -25.47 4.13 30.99
C LEU A 214 -26.38 4.92 31.95
N ALA A 215 -27.66 5.08 31.60
CA ALA A 215 -28.72 5.72 32.41
C ALA A 215 -30.09 5.26 31.88
N GLU A 216 -31.21 5.58 32.54
CA GLU A 216 -32.55 5.05 32.18
C GLU A 216 -32.93 5.17 30.69
N ARG A 217 -32.44 6.19 29.98
CA ARG A 217 -32.68 6.38 28.52
C ARG A 217 -31.42 6.45 27.68
N ALA A 218 -30.26 6.13 28.25
CA ALA A 218 -28.98 6.19 27.55
C ALA A 218 -28.41 4.78 27.40
N LYS A 219 -28.46 4.25 26.18
CA LYS A 219 -27.82 3.00 25.78
C LYS A 219 -26.54 3.31 25.00
N LEU A 220 -25.53 2.48 25.18
CA LEU A 220 -24.32 2.47 24.37
C LEU A 220 -24.14 1.07 23.80
N ASP A 221 -24.06 1.01 22.47
CA ASP A 221 -23.73 -0.19 21.71
C ASP A 221 -22.31 -0.04 21.16
N ILE A 222 -21.49 -1.07 21.37
CA ILE A 222 -20.08 -1.12 20.97
C ILE A 222 -19.91 -2.32 20.05
N ALA A 223 -19.48 -2.08 18.82
CA ALA A 223 -19.04 -3.11 17.90
C ALA A 223 -17.51 -3.18 17.90
N VAL A 224 -16.96 -4.39 17.93
CA VAL A 224 -15.52 -4.64 17.91
C VAL A 224 -15.21 -5.59 16.75
N ALA A 225 -14.31 -5.18 15.86
CA ALA A 225 -13.86 -6.00 14.74
C ALA A 225 -12.33 -6.03 14.66
N TYR A 226 -11.75 -7.16 14.30
CA TYR A 226 -10.33 -7.23 14.00
C TYR A 226 -10.05 -6.65 12.61
N MET A 227 -9.08 -5.74 12.53
CA MET A 227 -8.70 -5.06 11.30
C MET A 227 -7.17 -5.00 11.11
N GLY A 228 -6.40 -5.81 11.85
CA GLY A 228 -4.94 -5.86 11.71
C GLY A 228 -4.44 -6.47 10.40
N HIS A 229 -5.34 -7.03 9.58
CA HIS A 229 -5.01 -7.48 8.23
C HIS A 229 -5.39 -6.40 7.21
N GLY A 230 -4.46 -6.03 6.32
CA GLY A 230 -4.64 -4.90 5.41
C GLY A 230 -5.93 -4.93 4.57
N ARG A 231 -6.25 -6.10 3.99
CA ARG A 231 -7.50 -6.26 3.23
C ARG A 231 -8.76 -6.23 4.10
N LEU A 232 -8.68 -6.69 5.36
CA LEU A 232 -9.81 -6.55 6.29
C LEU A 232 -10.02 -5.08 6.62
N GLY A 233 -8.93 -4.35 6.88
CA GLY A 233 -8.96 -2.92 7.11
C GLY A 233 -9.58 -2.15 5.94
N ASP A 234 -9.06 -2.36 4.73
CA ASP A 234 -9.58 -1.74 3.51
C ASP A 234 -11.07 -2.07 3.30
N MET A 235 -11.47 -3.33 3.51
CA MET A 235 -12.88 -3.75 3.41
C MET A 235 -13.76 -3.09 4.47
N LEU A 236 -13.29 -3.00 5.71
CA LEU A 236 -14.09 -2.51 6.83
C LEU A 236 -14.30 -1.00 6.76
N ILE A 237 -13.24 -0.22 6.54
CA ILE A 237 -13.26 1.25 6.66
C ILE A 237 -12.95 1.99 5.34
N GLY A 238 -12.71 1.26 4.25
CA GLY A 238 -12.31 1.82 2.97
C GLY A 238 -10.79 1.96 2.85
N SER A 239 -10.25 1.73 1.64
CA SER A 239 -8.80 1.74 1.39
C SER A 239 -8.14 3.06 1.76
N ARG A 240 -8.82 4.20 1.52
CA ARG A 240 -8.27 5.53 1.84
C ARG A 240 -8.15 5.75 3.35
N ALA A 241 -9.17 5.38 4.12
CA ALA A 241 -9.15 5.57 5.56
C ALA A 241 -8.13 4.64 6.23
N TYR A 242 -8.08 3.38 5.78
CA TYR A 242 -7.12 2.40 6.30
C TYR A 242 -5.67 2.76 5.94
N SER A 243 -5.42 3.19 4.70
CA SER A 243 -4.13 3.73 4.27
C SER A 243 -3.66 4.90 5.16
N ASN A 244 -4.55 5.85 5.44
CA ASN A 244 -4.23 6.97 6.35
C ASN A 244 -3.95 6.51 7.79
N LEU A 245 -4.71 5.52 8.29
CA LEU A 245 -4.52 4.95 9.62
C LEU A 245 -3.15 4.30 9.77
N GLU A 246 -2.76 3.42 8.84
CA GLU A 246 -1.45 2.76 8.87
C GLU A 246 -0.29 3.75 8.75
N ARG A 247 -0.46 4.82 7.97
CA ARG A 247 0.52 5.90 7.87
C ARG A 247 0.73 6.58 9.23
N THR A 248 -0.34 6.95 9.94
CA THR A 248 -0.23 7.54 11.29
C THR A 248 0.40 6.58 12.30
N LEU A 249 0.06 5.29 12.25
CA LEU A 249 0.66 4.28 13.14
C LEU A 249 2.16 4.13 12.89
N SER A 250 2.57 4.14 11.62
CA SER A 250 3.96 4.06 11.22
C SER A 250 4.76 5.27 11.74
N GLU A 251 4.20 6.48 11.67
CA GLU A 251 4.81 7.68 12.24
C GLU A 251 5.00 7.60 13.77
N GLN A 252 4.10 6.91 14.46
CA GLN A 252 4.13 6.75 15.92
C GLN A 252 4.96 5.55 16.39
N ALA A 253 5.47 4.72 15.46
CA ALA A 253 6.15 3.46 15.77
C ALA A 253 5.33 2.54 16.72
N VAL A 254 4.00 2.56 16.56
CA VAL A 254 3.08 1.74 17.36
C VAL A 254 3.06 0.32 16.82
N GLU A 255 3.48 -0.64 17.65
CA GLU A 255 3.39 -2.07 17.35
C GLU A 255 2.09 -2.67 17.89
N GLY A 256 1.52 -3.63 17.17
CA GLY A 256 0.38 -4.41 17.66
C GLY A 256 -0.65 -4.77 16.58
N ASN A 257 -1.80 -5.26 17.06
CA ASN A 257 -2.95 -5.59 16.23
C ASN A 257 -3.97 -4.46 16.25
N LEU A 258 -4.60 -4.20 15.10
CA LEU A 258 -5.63 -3.17 14.99
C LEU A 258 -7.02 -3.75 15.24
N LEU A 259 -7.79 -3.01 16.05
CA LEU A 259 -9.19 -3.29 16.34
C LEU A 259 -10.02 -2.07 15.98
N LEU A 260 -11.09 -2.30 15.22
CA LEU A 260 -12.10 -1.29 14.93
C LEU A 260 -13.12 -1.24 16.05
N LEU A 261 -13.37 -0.05 16.59
CA LEU A 261 -14.40 0.20 17.60
C LEU A 261 -15.51 1.07 17.02
N GLY A 262 -16.65 0.47 16.71
CA GLY A 262 -17.87 1.17 16.30
C GLY A 262 -18.72 1.53 17.52
N LEU A 263 -19.13 2.79 17.64
CA LEU A 263 -19.93 3.27 18.77
C LEU A 263 -21.28 3.79 18.28
N ARG A 264 -22.37 3.31 18.88
CA ARG A 264 -23.74 3.78 18.60
C ARG A 264 -24.49 4.09 19.89
N GLY A 265 -25.22 5.20 19.90
CA GLY A 265 -25.97 5.66 21.07
C GLY A 265 -25.22 6.74 21.86
N SER A 266 -25.43 6.78 23.18
CA SER A 266 -24.89 7.86 24.01
C SER A 266 -23.42 7.65 24.35
N THR A 267 -22.55 8.49 23.78
CA THR A 267 -21.10 8.47 24.06
C THR A 267 -20.67 9.56 25.06
N ALA A 268 -21.61 10.37 25.58
CA ALA A 268 -21.33 11.56 26.39
C ALA A 268 -20.50 11.31 27.66
N ARG A 269 -20.44 10.07 28.15
CA ARG A 269 -19.63 9.66 29.32
C ARG A 269 -18.46 8.75 28.96
N LEU A 270 -18.24 8.45 27.68
CA LEU A 270 -17.19 7.56 27.24
C LEU A 270 -15.84 8.28 27.28
N GLN A 271 -15.00 7.88 28.22
CA GLN A 271 -13.61 8.33 28.26
C GLN A 271 -12.75 7.30 27.53
N GLN A 272 -12.35 7.61 26.30
CA GLN A 272 -11.55 6.70 25.46
C GLN A 272 -10.29 6.19 26.17
N LYS A 273 -9.60 7.06 26.94
CA LYS A 273 -8.41 6.69 27.74
C LYS A 273 -8.68 5.71 28.90
N ARG A 274 -9.94 5.37 29.17
CA ARG A 274 -10.36 4.39 30.19
C ARG A 274 -10.90 3.10 29.57
N LEU A 275 -10.87 2.98 28.25
CA LEU A 275 -11.15 1.73 27.58
C LEU A 275 -10.07 0.71 27.94
N ALA A 276 -10.45 -0.55 28.08
CA ALA A 276 -9.54 -1.66 28.18
C ALA A 276 -10.19 -2.90 27.60
N LEU A 277 -9.39 -3.76 27.00
CA LEU A 277 -9.82 -5.02 26.44
C LEU A 277 -9.31 -6.14 27.33
N ILE A 278 -10.17 -7.12 27.63
CA ILE A 278 -9.78 -8.33 28.33
C ILE A 278 -9.87 -9.48 27.35
N GLN A 279 -8.77 -10.19 27.16
CA GLN A 279 -8.72 -11.40 26.34
C GLN A 279 -7.91 -12.45 27.09
N ASN A 280 -8.49 -13.64 27.32
CA ASN A 280 -7.87 -14.75 28.04
C ASN A 280 -7.24 -14.28 29.38
N GLU A 281 -8.03 -13.58 30.19
CA GLU A 281 -7.62 -12.99 31.49
C GLU A 281 -6.55 -11.89 31.41
N THR A 282 -6.01 -11.61 30.23
CA THR A 282 -5.03 -10.55 30.01
C THR A 282 -5.74 -9.23 29.72
N LEU A 283 -5.37 -8.18 30.48
CA LEU A 283 -5.92 -6.84 30.34
C LEU A 283 -5.03 -5.96 29.48
N PHE A 284 -5.51 -5.61 28.30
CA PHE A 284 -4.89 -4.69 27.36
C PHE A 284 -5.46 -3.29 27.57
N ARG A 285 -4.60 -2.34 27.94
CA ARG A 285 -4.96 -0.93 28.03
C ARG A 285 -4.37 -0.17 26.83
N PRO A 286 -5.15 0.68 26.14
CA PRO A 286 -4.59 1.61 25.19
C PRO A 286 -3.69 2.59 25.94
N ASP A 287 -2.45 2.75 25.47
CA ASP A 287 -1.56 3.81 25.92
C ASP A 287 -1.90 5.14 25.21
N GLN A 288 -1.13 6.21 25.48
CA GLN A 288 -1.33 7.48 24.79
C GLN A 288 -0.81 7.39 23.35
N GLY A 289 -1.68 7.04 22.42
CA GLY A 289 -1.37 6.94 20.98
C GLY A 289 -2.21 5.88 20.26
N ASN A 290 -2.66 4.84 20.98
CA ASN A 290 -3.26 3.65 20.39
C ASN A 290 -4.77 3.73 20.09
N ILE A 291 -5.39 4.91 20.18
CA ILE A 291 -6.78 5.12 19.74
C ILE A 291 -6.76 6.19 18.67
N LEU A 292 -7.02 5.75 17.45
CA LEU A 292 -7.03 6.61 16.26
C LEU A 292 -8.44 6.67 15.68
N PHE A 293 -8.73 7.80 15.03
CA PHE A 293 -9.97 7.94 14.28
C PHE A 293 -9.87 7.10 12.99
N ALA A 294 -10.77 6.12 12.85
CA ALA A 294 -10.76 5.16 11.74
C ALA A 294 -11.40 5.71 10.45
N GLY A 295 -11.81 6.98 10.41
CA GLY A 295 -12.48 7.61 9.27
C GLY A 295 -13.95 7.92 9.54
N THR A 296 -14.59 8.61 8.59
CA THR A 296 -15.97 9.11 8.71
C THR A 296 -17.04 8.05 8.48
N GLY A 297 -16.66 6.85 8.02
CA GLY A 297 -17.60 5.80 7.63
C GLY A 297 -18.35 6.12 6.34
N GLU A 298 -17.73 6.85 5.41
CA GLU A 298 -18.30 7.13 4.09
C GLU A 298 -18.02 6.02 3.06
N ASP A 299 -17.17 5.05 3.41
CA ASP A 299 -16.73 3.95 2.55
C ASP A 299 -16.49 2.67 3.39
N GLY A 300 -16.36 1.54 2.72
CA GLY A 300 -16.21 0.22 3.34
C GLY A 300 -17.51 -0.33 3.91
N LYS A 301 -17.41 -1.40 4.71
CA LYS A 301 -18.55 -2.10 5.32
C LYS A 301 -19.23 -1.31 6.45
N ILE A 302 -18.61 -0.25 6.96
CA ILE A 302 -19.20 0.63 7.99
C ILE A 302 -20.05 1.78 7.44
N ALA A 303 -20.11 1.92 6.11
CA ALA A 303 -20.91 2.95 5.44
C ALA A 303 -22.42 2.66 5.47
#